data_AF-A0A2L0FCC6-F1
#
_entry.id   AF-A0A2L0FCC6-F1
#
_cell.length_a   1.000
_cell.length_b   1.000
_cell.length_c   1.000
_cell.angle_alpha   90.00
_cell.angle_beta   90.00
_cell.angle_gamma   90.00
#
_symmetry.space_group_name_H-M   'P 1'
#
loop_
_entity.id
_entity.type
_entity.pdbx_description
1 polymer ?
#
loop_
_entity_poly.entity_id
_entity_poly.type
_entity_poly.pdbx_seq_one_letter_code
_entity_poly.pdbx_strand_id
1 'polypeptide(L)'
;MATSRSTEPSAPVIVKHPGCPQWGLGYLVEERDEKRFYDFEDGHNHSIAKAFWSKLEPVQLADDEASALEARIRGLRDRPSAAAKKARVRVAAPPVTSFDEQIATFEAQFEGGFGGPHFVADERGFAGGEPTEGGSSGSKNGATAKKKSKAFKQSAIETARALLAKGELEALLAAGNLADFMERITKVHKAATGLLHPLGDLIPFNKMAAEHHRAYAEAVVDLLYGTDDYAARFDRLAGVLAAAKVVTWPLATILSALVNPAEHVFVKPSFFEKQAAVLGFDLAYDRAPSSEGYARMQALARELERRLRERALAPRDLMDVYSFLWRTISPPKAPAKS
;
A
#
# COMPACT_ATOMS: atom_id res chain seq x y z
N MET A 1 39.94 -33.06 -14.65
CA MET A 1 38.92 -32.23 -15.29
C MET A 1 38.46 -31.19 -14.29
N ALA A 2 38.94 -29.95 -14.41
CA ALA A 2 38.52 -28.85 -13.57
C ALA A 2 37.14 -28.36 -14.04
N THR A 3 36.14 -28.43 -13.17
CA THR A 3 34.83 -27.85 -13.43
C THR A 3 34.92 -26.34 -13.27
N SER A 4 34.88 -25.64 -14.40
CA SER A 4 34.74 -24.19 -14.46
C SER A 4 33.51 -23.76 -13.68
N ARG A 5 33.70 -23.02 -12.57
CA ARG A 5 32.63 -22.19 -12.00
C ARG A 5 32.28 -21.14 -13.05
N SER A 6 31.07 -21.20 -13.58
CA SER A 6 30.47 -20.09 -14.31
C SER A 6 30.36 -18.91 -13.35
N THR A 7 31.31 -17.98 -13.42
CA THR A 7 31.24 -16.70 -12.73
C THR A 7 30.15 -15.89 -13.41
N GLU A 8 28.93 -15.89 -12.88
CA GLU A 8 27.94 -14.89 -13.28
C GLU A 8 28.55 -13.50 -13.00
N PRO A 9 28.44 -12.54 -13.93
CA PRO A 9 28.96 -11.21 -13.69
C PRO A 9 28.23 -10.61 -12.49
N SER A 10 29.01 -10.27 -11.46
CA SER A 10 28.51 -9.57 -10.28
C SER A 10 27.68 -8.37 -10.70
N ALA A 11 26.58 -8.14 -9.98
CA ALA A 11 25.73 -7.00 -10.20
C ALA A 11 26.54 -5.70 -10.20
N PRO A 12 26.34 -4.80 -11.18
CA PRO A 12 27.05 -3.54 -11.21
C PRO A 12 26.58 -2.69 -10.02
N VAL A 13 27.55 -2.30 -9.19
CA VAL A 13 27.33 -1.52 -7.97
C VAL A 13 26.81 -0.12 -8.30
N ILE A 14 27.24 0.47 -9.43
CA ILE A 14 26.81 1.79 -9.89
C ILE A 14 26.34 1.70 -11.33
N VAL A 15 25.19 2.30 -11.61
CA VAL A 15 24.57 2.30 -12.94
C VAL A 15 24.03 3.68 -13.30
N LYS A 16 23.80 3.92 -14.59
CA LYS A 16 22.93 4.98 -15.10
C LYS A 16 21.87 4.38 -16.01
N HIS A 17 20.71 5.01 -16.12
CA HIS A 17 19.66 4.58 -17.05
C HIS A 17 19.58 5.57 -18.23
N PRO A 18 20.07 5.23 -19.45
CA PRO A 18 20.15 6.17 -20.57
C PRO A 18 18.80 6.73 -21.01
N GLY A 19 17.72 5.94 -20.89
CA GLY A 19 16.36 6.37 -21.19
C GLY A 19 15.73 7.27 -20.11
N CYS A 20 16.41 7.46 -18.97
CA CYS A 20 15.96 8.28 -17.85
C CYS A 20 17.14 9.05 -17.26
N PRO A 21 17.77 9.96 -18.04
CA PRO A 21 18.95 10.70 -17.58
C PRO A 21 18.69 11.53 -16.33
N GLN A 22 17.42 11.90 -16.07
CA GLN A 22 17.00 12.63 -14.87
C GLN A 22 17.16 11.84 -13.56
N TRP A 23 17.36 10.52 -13.61
CA TRP A 23 17.62 9.71 -12.41
C TRP A 23 19.05 9.87 -11.90
N GLY A 24 19.98 10.30 -12.76
CA GLY A 24 21.41 10.36 -12.45
C GLY A 24 22.02 8.96 -12.25
N LEU A 25 23.03 8.88 -11.39
CA LEU A 25 23.68 7.63 -11.00
C LEU A 25 22.88 6.91 -9.92
N GLY A 26 22.76 5.59 -10.08
CA GLY A 26 22.10 4.68 -9.15
C GLY A 26 23.11 3.77 -8.47
N TYR A 27 23.00 3.62 -7.16
CA TYR A 27 23.79 2.69 -6.35
C TYR A 27 22.95 1.45 -6.02
N LEU A 28 23.51 0.26 -6.24
CA LEU A 28 22.83 -1.02 -5.99
C LEU A 28 22.68 -1.24 -4.47
N VAL A 29 21.45 -1.23 -3.99
CA VAL A 29 21.12 -1.44 -2.58
C VAL A 29 20.92 -2.92 -2.28
N GLU A 30 20.23 -3.62 -3.18
CA GLU A 30 19.85 -5.01 -2.98
C GLU A 30 19.63 -5.67 -4.36
N GLU A 31 20.13 -6.89 -4.52
CA GLU A 31 19.67 -7.80 -5.56
C GLU A 31 18.91 -8.94 -4.88
N ARG A 32 17.65 -9.12 -5.27
CA ARG A 32 16.83 -10.22 -4.76
C ARG A 32 15.87 -10.70 -5.83
N ASP A 33 15.77 -12.02 -5.95
CA ASP A 33 14.98 -12.70 -6.98
C ASP A 33 15.43 -12.24 -8.39
N GLU A 34 14.49 -11.99 -9.31
CA GLU A 34 14.78 -11.44 -10.65
C GLU A 34 14.68 -9.90 -10.69
N LYS A 35 15.08 -9.22 -9.60
CA LYS A 35 15.05 -7.76 -9.50
C LYS A 35 16.30 -7.19 -8.83
N ARG A 36 16.68 -6.00 -9.28
CA ARG A 36 17.74 -5.17 -8.68
C ARG A 36 17.12 -3.87 -8.18
N PHE A 37 17.49 -3.46 -6.97
CA PHE A 37 17.02 -2.23 -6.34
C PHE A 37 18.16 -1.24 -6.29
N TYR A 38 17.95 -0.07 -6.88
CA TYR A 38 18.94 0.99 -6.96
C TYR A 38 18.39 2.25 -6.29
N ASP A 39 19.15 2.86 -5.39
CA ASP A 39 18.88 4.22 -4.93
C ASP A 39 19.58 5.18 -5.90
N PHE A 40 18.83 6.10 -6.51
CA PHE A 40 19.33 7.04 -7.51
C PHE A 40 19.52 8.46 -6.97
N GLU A 41 20.32 9.27 -7.65
CA GLU A 41 20.56 10.69 -7.31
C GLU A 41 19.27 11.56 -7.34
N ASP A 42 18.20 11.08 -7.97
CA ASP A 42 16.87 11.68 -7.90
C ASP A 42 16.17 11.51 -6.54
N GLY A 43 16.79 10.80 -5.59
CA GLY A 43 16.26 10.54 -4.25
C GLY A 43 15.19 9.44 -4.20
N HIS A 44 15.05 8.64 -5.26
CA HIS A 44 14.11 7.54 -5.35
C HIS A 44 14.83 6.20 -5.40
N ASN A 45 14.19 5.19 -4.81
CA ASN A 45 14.55 3.79 -5.01
C ASN A 45 13.80 3.28 -6.25
N HIS A 46 14.53 2.71 -7.20
CA HIS A 46 13.99 2.12 -8.41
C HIS A 46 14.21 0.61 -8.41
N SER A 47 13.12 -0.14 -8.50
CA SER A 47 13.14 -1.61 -8.65
C SER A 47 13.15 -1.96 -10.13
N ILE A 48 14.27 -2.52 -10.61
CA ILE A 48 14.49 -2.88 -12.00
C ILE A 48 14.41 -4.41 -12.15
N ALA A 49 13.39 -4.89 -12.87
CA ALA A 49 13.24 -6.30 -13.17
C ALA A 49 14.32 -6.79 -14.16
N LYS A 50 14.67 -8.09 -14.10
CA LYS A 50 15.71 -8.74 -14.91
C LYS A 50 15.60 -8.49 -16.39
N ALA A 51 14.37 -8.48 -16.92
CA ALA A 51 14.08 -8.16 -18.33
C ALA A 51 14.54 -6.75 -18.77
N PHE A 52 14.82 -5.85 -17.81
CA PHE A 52 15.25 -4.47 -18.06
C PHE A 52 16.69 -4.19 -17.60
N TRP A 53 17.44 -5.17 -17.09
CA TRP A 53 18.83 -4.96 -16.67
C TRP A 53 19.74 -4.53 -17.82
N SER A 54 19.45 -4.96 -19.05
CA SER A 54 20.17 -4.52 -20.26
C SER A 54 19.98 -3.04 -20.61
N LYS A 55 19.02 -2.35 -19.97
CA LYS A 55 18.81 -0.90 -20.12
C LYS A 55 19.62 -0.07 -19.12
N LEU A 56 20.35 -0.72 -18.22
CA LEU A 56 21.26 -0.07 -17.29
C LEU A 56 22.67 -0.10 -17.87
N GLU A 57 23.32 1.06 -17.91
CA GLU A 57 24.73 1.16 -18.25
C GLU A 57 25.54 1.16 -16.94
N PRO A 58 26.40 0.16 -16.69
CA PRO A 58 27.33 0.19 -15.57
C PRO A 58 28.24 1.41 -15.67
N VAL A 59 28.48 2.07 -14.54
CA VAL A 59 29.42 3.19 -14.43
C VAL A 59 30.49 2.79 -13.44
N GLN A 60 31.75 2.94 -13.83
CA GLN A 60 32.89 2.68 -12.97
C GLN A 60 33.39 4.02 -12.45
N LEU A 61 33.32 4.21 -11.14
CA LEU A 61 33.87 5.36 -10.43
C LEU A 61 35.07 4.92 -9.60
N ALA A 62 35.92 5.86 -9.22
CA ALA A 62 36.94 5.61 -8.21
C ALA A 62 36.29 5.33 -6.83
N ASP A 63 36.98 4.61 -5.94
CA ASP A 63 36.40 4.14 -4.67
C ASP A 63 35.95 5.28 -3.74
N ASP A 64 36.66 6.40 -3.78
CA ASP A 64 36.33 7.64 -3.05
C ASP A 64 35.08 8.32 -3.64
N GLU A 65 34.97 8.38 -4.96
CA GLU A 65 33.79 8.90 -5.66
C GLU A 65 32.55 8.02 -5.47
N ALA A 66 32.71 6.70 -5.49
CA ALA A 66 31.66 5.72 -5.22
C ALA A 66 31.13 5.86 -3.79
N SER A 67 32.04 5.96 -2.81
CA SER A 67 31.70 6.15 -1.40
C SER A 67 31.01 7.50 -1.16
N ALA A 68 31.47 8.56 -1.82
CA ALA A 68 30.85 9.89 -1.74
C ALA A 68 29.46 9.91 -2.39
N LEU A 69 29.27 9.19 -3.50
CA LEU A 69 27.98 9.02 -4.15
C LEU A 69 26.99 8.28 -3.24
N GLU A 70 27.41 7.16 -2.65
CA GLU A 70 26.59 6.37 -1.72
C GLU A 70 26.18 7.22 -0.50
N ALA A 71 27.14 7.91 0.13
CA ALA A 71 26.87 8.77 1.28
C ALA A 71 25.88 9.91 0.94
N ARG A 72 26.01 10.49 -0.26
CA ARG A 72 25.10 11.55 -0.74
C ARG A 72 23.70 11.02 -1.01
N ILE A 73 23.57 9.88 -1.70
CA ILE A 73 22.28 9.26 -2.01
C ILE A 73 21.57 8.83 -0.71
N ARG A 74 22.30 8.24 0.24
CA ARG A 74 21.78 7.89 1.56
C ARG A 74 21.36 9.13 2.36
N GLY A 75 22.15 10.20 2.31
CA GLY A 75 21.81 11.48 2.95
C GLY A 75 20.57 12.17 2.35
N LEU A 76 20.22 11.90 1.08
CA LEU A 76 18.96 12.35 0.48
C LEU A 76 17.76 11.54 0.98
N ARG A 77 17.95 10.27 1.33
CA ARG A 77 16.93 9.37 1.85
C ARG A 77 16.56 9.66 3.31
N ASP A 78 17.53 10.09 4.11
CA ASP A 78 17.39 10.29 5.56
C ASP A 78 16.98 11.73 5.96
N ARG A 79 16.75 12.65 5.01
CA ARG A 79 16.31 14.02 5.32
C ARG A 79 14.81 14.09 5.61
N PRO A 80 14.40 14.68 6.76
CA PRO A 80 13.03 15.15 6.97
C PRO A 80 12.67 16.19 5.89
N SER A 81 11.45 16.12 5.36
CA SER A 81 10.97 16.94 4.24
C SER A 81 10.84 18.42 4.62
N ALA A 82 11.94 19.18 4.55
CA ALA A 82 11.95 20.64 4.70
C ALA A 82 11.86 21.39 3.35
N ALA A 83 11.50 20.71 2.26
CA ALA A 83 11.56 21.25 0.89
C ALA A 83 10.18 21.42 0.24
N ALA A 84 9.21 21.98 0.96
CA ALA A 84 7.90 22.38 0.42
C ALA A 84 7.91 23.72 -0.35
N LYS A 85 9.07 24.27 -0.76
CA LYS A 85 9.13 25.65 -1.31
C LYS A 85 9.91 25.90 -2.60
N LYS A 86 10.21 24.90 -3.44
CA LYS A 86 10.64 25.18 -4.82
C LYS A 86 9.84 24.37 -5.83
N ALA A 87 9.19 25.10 -6.73
CA ALA A 87 8.28 24.61 -7.75
C ALA A 87 8.86 23.41 -8.50
N ARG A 88 8.18 22.26 -8.39
CA ARG A 88 8.45 21.05 -9.15
C ARG A 88 8.18 21.33 -10.64
N VAL A 89 9.20 21.20 -11.47
CA VAL A 89 9.02 21.01 -12.91
C VAL A 89 8.39 19.63 -13.11
N ARG A 90 7.10 19.61 -13.46
CA ARG A 90 6.33 18.39 -13.72
C ARG A 90 6.90 17.67 -14.95
N VAL A 91 7.47 16.49 -14.75
CA VAL A 91 7.49 15.46 -15.79
C VAL A 91 6.03 15.11 -16.11
N ALA A 92 5.67 15.11 -17.39
CA ALA A 92 4.29 15.02 -17.88
C ALA A 92 3.51 13.90 -17.16
N ALA A 93 2.42 14.29 -16.50
CA ALA A 93 1.52 13.35 -15.85
C ALA A 93 0.92 12.40 -16.91
N PRO A 94 0.85 11.08 -16.66
CA PRO A 94 0.01 10.19 -17.48
C PRO A 94 -1.43 10.74 -17.49
N PRO A 95 -2.25 10.45 -18.53
CA PRO A 95 -3.53 11.12 -18.74
C PRO A 95 -4.35 11.01 -17.45
N VAL A 96 -4.51 12.15 -16.79
CA VAL A 96 -5.24 12.23 -15.53
C VAL A 96 -6.68 12.01 -15.93
N THR A 97 -7.18 10.79 -15.71
CA THR A 97 -8.60 10.48 -15.84
C THR A 97 -9.36 11.51 -15.03
N SER A 98 -10.19 12.33 -15.68
CA SER A 98 -10.94 13.36 -14.97
C SER A 98 -11.90 12.72 -13.96
N PHE A 99 -12.38 13.48 -12.97
CA PHE A 99 -13.35 12.92 -12.02
C PHE A 99 -14.61 12.40 -12.74
N ASP A 100 -15.07 13.08 -13.79
CA ASP A 100 -16.21 12.63 -14.59
C ASP A 100 -15.93 11.31 -15.31
N GLU A 101 -14.72 11.11 -15.84
CA GLU A 101 -14.31 9.86 -16.44
C GLU A 101 -14.18 8.72 -15.39
N GLN A 102 -13.77 9.03 -14.15
CA GLN A 102 -13.78 8.05 -13.07
C GLN A 102 -15.20 7.59 -12.76
N ILE A 103 -16.17 8.52 -12.71
CA ILE A 103 -17.58 8.20 -12.48
C ILE A 103 -18.12 7.34 -13.62
N ALA A 104 -17.92 7.75 -14.87
CA ALA A 104 -18.36 6.98 -16.03
C ALA A 104 -17.76 5.56 -16.07
N THR A 105 -16.47 5.43 -15.73
CA THR A 105 -15.80 4.12 -15.63
C THR A 105 -16.41 3.28 -14.52
N PHE A 106 -16.68 3.88 -13.36
CA PHE A 106 -17.26 3.19 -12.21
C PHE A 106 -18.67 2.70 -12.50
N GLU A 107 -19.53 3.54 -13.08
CA GLU A 107 -20.91 3.18 -13.43
C GLU A 107 -20.97 2.12 -14.54
N ALA A 108 -20.07 2.19 -15.53
CA ALA A 108 -19.97 1.18 -16.57
C ALA A 108 -19.51 -0.18 -16.03
N GLN A 109 -18.67 -0.18 -14.98
CA GLN A 109 -18.19 -1.41 -14.35
C GLN A 109 -19.18 -1.98 -13.32
N PHE A 110 -19.86 -1.09 -12.58
CA PHE A 110 -20.71 -1.43 -11.45
C PHE A 110 -22.09 -0.82 -11.63
N GLU A 111 -22.92 -1.50 -12.43
CA GLU A 111 -24.33 -1.17 -12.57
C GLU A 111 -25.03 -1.17 -11.20
N GLY A 112 -25.77 -0.11 -10.90
CA GLY A 112 -26.37 0.12 -9.57
C GLY A 112 -25.39 0.70 -8.53
N GLY A 113 -24.17 1.06 -8.92
CA GLY A 113 -23.17 1.72 -8.09
C GLY A 113 -22.74 0.88 -6.87
N PHE A 114 -22.53 1.54 -5.73
CA PHE A 114 -22.09 0.88 -4.48
C PHE A 114 -23.09 -0.14 -3.90
N GLY A 115 -24.38 -0.02 -4.24
CA GLY A 115 -25.42 -0.98 -3.86
C GLY A 115 -25.62 -2.09 -4.89
N GLY A 116 -25.01 -1.96 -6.07
CA GLY A 116 -25.19 -2.87 -7.19
C GLY A 116 -24.67 -4.27 -6.90
N PRO A 117 -25.30 -5.32 -7.47
CA PRO A 117 -24.94 -6.72 -7.21
C PRO A 117 -23.48 -7.01 -7.59
N HIS A 118 -22.97 -6.39 -8.65
CA HIS A 118 -21.58 -6.56 -9.07
C HIS A 118 -20.60 -5.95 -8.07
N PHE A 119 -20.84 -4.72 -7.59
CA PHE A 119 -19.98 -4.09 -6.60
C PHE A 119 -19.98 -4.87 -5.28
N VAL A 120 -21.17 -5.30 -4.83
CA VAL A 120 -21.31 -6.11 -3.63
C VAL A 120 -20.56 -7.43 -3.77
N ALA A 121 -20.74 -8.16 -4.87
CA ALA A 121 -20.05 -9.43 -5.09
C ALA A 121 -18.53 -9.26 -5.22
N ASP A 122 -18.05 -8.20 -5.87
CA ASP A 122 -16.63 -8.04 -6.17
C ASP A 122 -15.81 -7.36 -5.07
N GLU A 123 -16.34 -6.32 -4.45
CA GLU A 123 -15.60 -5.46 -3.52
C GLU A 123 -15.92 -5.80 -2.07
N ARG A 124 -17.20 -5.99 -1.74
CA ARG A 124 -17.64 -6.25 -0.37
C ARG A 124 -17.54 -7.75 -0.04
N GLY A 125 -18.11 -8.60 -0.87
CA GLY A 125 -18.40 -10.01 -0.59
C GLY A 125 -19.75 -10.19 0.14
N PHE A 126 -20.28 -11.41 0.14
CA PHE A 126 -21.45 -11.78 0.94
C PHE A 126 -21.04 -12.05 2.40
N ALA A 127 -21.85 -11.60 3.35
CA ALA A 127 -21.69 -11.97 4.75
C ALA A 127 -21.97 -13.47 4.91
N GLY A 128 -21.02 -14.22 5.46
CA GLY A 128 -21.16 -15.67 5.64
C GLY A 128 -20.65 -16.53 4.49
N GLY A 129 -19.42 -16.30 4.02
CA GLY A 129 -18.48 -17.36 3.58
C GLY A 129 -18.82 -18.29 2.41
N GLU A 130 -20.02 -18.27 1.84
CA GLU A 130 -20.36 -19.12 0.70
C GLU A 130 -20.19 -18.34 -0.61
N PRO A 131 -19.30 -18.80 -1.52
CA PRO A 131 -19.22 -18.24 -2.85
C PRO A 131 -20.50 -18.65 -3.59
N THR A 132 -21.39 -17.69 -3.85
CA THR A 132 -22.47 -17.90 -4.80
C THR A 132 -21.87 -18.24 -6.15
N GLU A 133 -22.05 -19.49 -6.60
CA GLU A 133 -21.88 -19.89 -7.99
C GLU A 133 -22.81 -19.03 -8.86
N GLY A 134 -22.32 -17.92 -9.40
CA GLY A 134 -23.17 -17.07 -10.25
C GLY A 134 -22.54 -15.82 -10.82
N GLY A 135 -21.53 -15.23 -10.16
CA GLY A 135 -20.86 -14.03 -10.66
C GLY A 135 -19.69 -14.31 -11.60
N SER A 136 -19.87 -15.08 -12.69
CA SER A 136 -18.85 -15.25 -13.72
C SER A 136 -19.10 -14.28 -14.87
N SER A 137 -18.32 -13.20 -14.96
CA SER A 137 -17.93 -12.72 -16.30
C SER A 137 -17.13 -13.86 -16.95
N GLY A 138 -17.55 -14.28 -18.14
CA GLY A 138 -17.26 -15.61 -18.66
C GLY A 138 -15.79 -15.97 -18.78
N SER A 139 -15.46 -17.18 -18.35
CA SER A 139 -14.33 -17.93 -18.92
C SER A 139 -14.79 -19.38 -19.07
N LYS A 140 -15.24 -19.70 -20.29
CA LYS A 140 -15.36 -21.10 -20.72
C LYS A 140 -13.94 -21.62 -20.87
N ASN A 141 -13.49 -22.41 -19.90
CA ASN A 141 -12.72 -23.64 -20.14
C ASN A 141 -12.54 -24.39 -18.82
N GLY A 142 -13.05 -25.61 -18.81
CA GLY A 142 -12.99 -26.52 -17.67
C GLY A 142 -11.56 -26.92 -17.35
N ALA A 143 -11.15 -26.60 -16.13
CA ALA A 143 -10.16 -27.34 -15.36
C ALA A 143 -10.38 -26.95 -13.89
N THR A 144 -10.69 -27.93 -13.05
CA THR A 144 -10.87 -27.80 -11.60
C THR A 144 -9.56 -27.43 -10.92
N ALA A 145 -9.16 -26.16 -11.00
CA ALA A 145 -8.18 -25.57 -10.11
C ALA A 145 -8.88 -25.22 -8.79
N LYS A 146 -8.33 -25.63 -7.65
CA LYS A 146 -8.74 -25.16 -6.31
C LYS A 146 -8.71 -23.62 -6.31
N LYS A 147 -9.87 -23.00 -6.54
CA LYS A 147 -10.02 -21.55 -6.67
C LYS A 147 -9.79 -20.98 -5.26
N LYS A 148 -8.64 -20.33 -5.04
CA LYS A 148 -8.35 -19.62 -3.78
C LYS A 148 -9.55 -18.71 -3.48
N SER A 149 -10.14 -18.83 -2.29
CA SER A 149 -11.24 -17.97 -1.87
C SER A 149 -10.79 -16.51 -1.95
N LYS A 150 -11.53 -15.68 -2.69
CA LYS A 150 -11.24 -14.24 -2.82
C LYS A 150 -11.33 -13.62 -1.43
N ALA A 151 -10.27 -12.91 -1.01
CA ALA A 151 -10.26 -12.19 0.26
C ALA A 151 -11.15 -10.95 0.14
N PHE A 152 -12.35 -11.02 0.71
CA PHE A 152 -13.38 -9.99 0.63
C PHE A 152 -13.28 -8.98 1.77
N LYS A 153 -13.54 -7.70 1.49
CA LYS A 153 -13.39 -6.62 2.49
C LYS A 153 -14.39 -6.74 3.63
N GLN A 154 -15.62 -7.17 3.37
CA GLN A 154 -16.64 -7.39 4.39
C GLN A 154 -16.22 -8.50 5.37
N SER A 155 -15.71 -9.62 4.86
CA SER A 155 -15.18 -10.70 5.71
C SER A 155 -13.96 -10.25 6.52
N ALA A 156 -13.09 -9.39 5.96
CA ALA A 156 -11.97 -8.82 6.69
C ALA A 156 -12.41 -7.89 7.83
N ILE A 157 -13.45 -7.06 7.60
CA ILE A 157 -14.06 -6.20 8.63
C ILE A 157 -14.65 -7.05 9.76
N GLU A 158 -15.42 -8.08 9.43
CA GLU A 158 -16.02 -9.00 10.42
C GLU A 158 -14.94 -9.73 11.23
N THR A 159 -13.91 -10.24 10.54
CA THR A 159 -12.76 -10.90 11.18
C THR A 159 -12.02 -9.95 12.13
N ALA A 160 -11.78 -8.71 11.70
CA ALA A 160 -11.12 -7.70 12.51
C ALA A 160 -11.96 -7.37 13.76
N ARG A 161 -13.26 -7.11 13.61
CA ARG A 161 -14.14 -6.82 14.75
C ARG A 161 -14.23 -7.97 15.75
N ALA A 162 -14.25 -9.21 15.27
CA ALA A 162 -14.28 -10.39 16.13
C ALA A 162 -12.94 -10.62 16.87
N LEU A 163 -11.82 -10.57 16.15
CA LEU A 163 -10.51 -10.91 16.71
C LEU A 163 -9.88 -9.78 17.52
N LEU A 164 -10.23 -8.53 17.21
CA LEU A 164 -9.67 -7.34 17.84
C LEU A 164 -10.59 -6.72 18.88
N ALA A 165 -11.62 -7.43 19.35
CA ALA A 165 -12.54 -6.92 20.37
C ALA A 165 -11.79 -6.48 21.65
N LYS A 166 -12.17 -5.34 22.22
CA LYS A 166 -11.48 -4.68 23.34
C LYS A 166 -11.12 -5.63 24.48
N GLY A 167 -12.12 -6.31 25.05
CA GLY A 167 -11.92 -7.18 26.21
C GLY A 167 -10.97 -8.34 25.95
N GLU A 168 -11.01 -8.92 24.75
CA GLU A 168 -10.11 -10.01 24.35
C GLU A 168 -8.66 -9.54 24.23
N LEU A 169 -8.43 -8.38 23.61
CA LEU A 169 -7.08 -7.84 23.47
C LEU A 169 -6.48 -7.39 24.81
N GLU A 170 -7.29 -6.73 25.65
CA GLU A 170 -6.87 -6.32 27.00
C GLU A 170 -6.56 -7.54 27.88
N ALA A 171 -7.34 -8.61 27.80
CA ALA A 171 -7.07 -9.85 28.51
C ALA A 171 -5.76 -10.51 28.08
N LEU A 172 -5.48 -10.57 26.77
CA LEU A 172 -4.21 -11.11 26.25
C LEU A 172 -3.00 -10.28 26.71
N LEU A 173 -3.11 -8.95 26.69
CA LEU A 173 -2.07 -8.05 27.19
C LEU A 173 -1.82 -8.24 28.70
N ALA A 174 -2.89 -8.28 29.50
CA ALA A 174 -2.81 -8.48 30.95
C ALA A 174 -2.17 -9.83 31.32
N ALA A 175 -2.48 -10.88 30.56
CA ALA A 175 -1.89 -12.21 30.72
C ALA A 175 -0.46 -12.31 30.15
N GLY A 176 0.04 -11.28 29.47
CA GLY A 176 1.34 -11.31 28.78
C GLY A 176 1.39 -12.28 27.59
N ASN A 177 0.23 -12.73 27.09
CA ASN A 177 0.13 -13.68 25.98
C ASN A 177 0.28 -12.96 24.63
N LEU A 178 1.50 -12.50 24.37
CA LEU A 178 1.85 -11.75 23.16
C LEU A 178 1.82 -12.63 21.91
N ALA A 179 2.07 -13.94 22.03
CA ALA A 179 2.03 -14.86 20.90
C ALA A 179 0.62 -14.93 20.28
N ASP A 180 -0.40 -15.16 21.11
CA ASP A 180 -1.79 -15.23 20.64
C ASP A 180 -2.29 -13.85 20.15
N PHE A 181 -1.82 -12.76 20.77
CA PHE A 181 -2.10 -11.41 20.28
C PHE A 181 -1.59 -11.23 18.85
N MET A 182 -0.32 -11.56 18.60
CA MET A 182 0.29 -11.45 17.27
C MET A 182 -0.37 -12.40 16.27
N GLU A 183 -0.77 -13.61 16.68
CA GLU A 183 -1.51 -14.53 15.83
C GLU A 183 -2.86 -13.95 15.38
N ARG A 184 -3.60 -13.28 16.27
CA ARG A 184 -4.84 -12.58 15.93
C ARG A 184 -4.61 -11.50 14.90
N ILE A 185 -3.56 -10.68 15.06
CA ILE A 185 -3.19 -9.66 14.07
C ILE A 185 -2.85 -10.30 12.71
N THR A 186 -2.06 -11.39 12.71
CA THR A 186 -1.75 -12.14 11.48
C THR A 186 -3.01 -12.69 10.81
N LYS A 187 -3.98 -13.20 11.57
CA LYS A 187 -5.28 -13.67 11.05
C LYS A 187 -6.07 -12.52 10.41
N VAL A 188 -6.10 -11.35 11.01
CA VAL A 188 -6.72 -10.15 10.43
C VAL A 188 -6.02 -9.73 9.14
N HIS A 189 -4.68 -9.65 9.13
CA HIS A 189 -3.92 -9.35 7.91
C HIS A 189 -4.16 -10.38 6.80
N LYS A 190 -4.27 -11.66 7.13
CA LYS A 190 -4.62 -12.71 6.16
C LYS A 190 -6.04 -12.53 5.60
N ALA A 191 -7.02 -12.17 6.42
CA ALA A 191 -8.37 -11.86 5.93
C ALA A 191 -8.35 -10.61 5.02
N ALA A 192 -7.49 -9.64 5.32
CA ALA A 192 -7.28 -8.43 4.53
C ALA A 192 -6.26 -8.58 3.39
N THR A 193 -5.87 -9.80 2.99
CA THR A 193 -4.82 -10.01 1.96
C THR A 193 -5.15 -9.30 0.64
N GLY A 194 -6.42 -9.16 0.26
CA GLY A 194 -6.82 -8.41 -0.94
C GLY A 194 -6.56 -6.89 -0.87
N LEU A 195 -6.42 -6.34 0.34
CA LEU A 195 -6.01 -4.95 0.58
C LEU A 195 -4.48 -4.82 0.73
N LEU A 196 -3.80 -5.90 1.11
CA LEU A 196 -2.38 -5.92 1.47
C LEU A 196 -1.47 -6.51 0.36
N HIS A 197 -2.00 -7.23 -0.63
CA HIS A 197 -1.28 -7.87 -1.76
C HIS A 197 -1.97 -7.64 -3.13
N PRO A 198 -1.24 -7.63 -4.29
CA PRO A 198 0.21 -7.70 -4.50
C PRO A 198 0.76 -6.28 -4.68
N LEU A 199 0.97 -5.58 -3.57
CA LEU A 199 1.23 -4.15 -3.59
C LEU A 199 2.72 -3.85 -3.43
N GLY A 200 3.52 -4.10 -4.47
CA GLY A 200 4.85 -3.51 -4.65
C GLY A 200 5.97 -3.98 -3.71
N ASP A 201 5.67 -4.37 -2.47
CA ASP A 201 6.54 -4.97 -1.48
C ASP A 201 5.72 -5.91 -0.60
N LEU A 202 6.32 -7.00 -0.12
CA LEU A 202 5.69 -7.81 0.92
C LEU A 202 5.56 -6.95 2.18
N ILE A 203 4.35 -6.78 2.70
CA ILE A 203 4.15 -6.05 3.96
C ILE A 203 5.04 -6.70 5.04
N PRO A 204 5.99 -5.96 5.63
CA PRO A 204 7.07 -6.53 6.40
C PRO A 204 6.66 -6.94 7.81
N PHE A 205 5.36 -6.97 8.13
CA PHE A 205 4.85 -7.26 9.47
C PHE A 205 5.44 -8.55 10.07
N ASN A 206 5.58 -9.60 9.27
CA ASN A 206 6.17 -10.88 9.71
C ASN A 206 7.68 -10.78 10.05
N LYS A 207 8.33 -9.66 9.75
CA LYS A 207 9.73 -9.37 10.09
C LYS A 207 9.88 -8.65 11.44
N MET A 208 8.79 -8.29 12.11
CA MET A 208 8.84 -7.63 13.42
C MET A 208 9.47 -8.56 14.46
N ALA A 209 10.61 -8.15 15.01
CA ALA A 209 11.32 -8.88 16.05
C ALA A 209 10.50 -8.97 17.35
N ALA A 210 10.69 -10.05 18.11
CA ALA A 210 9.91 -10.36 19.30
C ALA A 210 10.02 -9.29 20.39
N GLU A 211 11.17 -8.58 20.49
CA GLU A 211 11.33 -7.46 21.43
C GLU A 211 10.33 -6.32 21.22
N HIS A 212 9.77 -6.18 20.01
CA HIS A 212 8.80 -5.13 19.71
C HIS A 212 7.33 -5.57 19.90
N HIS A 213 7.06 -6.87 20.13
CA HIS A 213 5.69 -7.40 20.17
C HIS A 213 4.85 -6.77 21.28
N ARG A 214 5.44 -6.55 22.47
CA ARG A 214 4.75 -5.91 23.59
C ARG A 214 4.34 -4.48 23.27
N ALA A 215 5.31 -3.65 22.84
CA ALA A 215 5.05 -2.26 22.49
C ALA A 215 4.03 -2.14 21.36
N TYR A 216 4.07 -3.06 20.38
CA TYR A 216 3.09 -3.09 19.30
C TYR A 216 1.70 -3.45 19.80
N ALA A 217 1.58 -4.49 20.63
CA ALA A 217 0.29 -4.91 21.19
C ALA A 217 -0.35 -3.80 22.04
N GLU A 218 0.43 -3.14 22.89
CA GLU A 218 -0.01 -2.00 23.70
C GLU A 218 -0.47 -0.83 22.80
N ALA A 219 0.31 -0.48 21.78
CA ALA A 219 -0.04 0.58 20.84
C ALA A 219 -1.28 0.26 19.98
N VAL A 220 -1.52 -1.01 19.65
CA VAL A 220 -2.74 -1.43 18.92
C VAL A 220 -3.99 -1.29 19.81
N VAL A 221 -3.92 -1.73 21.07
CA VAL A 221 -5.05 -1.58 22.00
C VAL A 221 -5.34 -0.11 22.26
N ASP A 222 -4.30 0.68 22.47
CA ASP A 222 -4.43 2.12 22.60
C ASP A 222 -5.03 2.76 21.34
N LEU A 223 -4.52 2.48 20.13
CA LEU A 223 -5.07 2.98 18.88
C LEU A 223 -6.58 2.71 18.72
N LEU A 224 -7.03 1.50 19.05
CA LEU A 224 -8.41 1.10 18.83
C LEU A 224 -9.35 1.54 19.97
N TYR A 225 -8.86 1.59 21.22
CA TYR A 225 -9.72 1.68 22.42
C TYR A 225 -9.25 2.66 23.49
N GLY A 226 -8.09 3.30 23.29
CA GLY A 226 -7.55 4.33 24.16
C GLY A 226 -8.42 5.58 24.20
N THR A 227 -8.31 6.33 25.29
CA THR A 227 -9.12 7.52 25.58
C THR A 227 -8.49 8.82 25.09
N ASP A 228 -7.19 8.80 24.76
CA ASP A 228 -6.48 9.95 24.21
C ASP A 228 -7.03 10.34 22.83
N ASP A 229 -6.64 11.53 22.37
CA ASP A 229 -6.91 11.95 21.00
C ASP A 229 -6.36 10.93 19.99
N TYR A 230 -7.13 10.66 18.93
CA TYR A 230 -6.74 9.65 17.93
C TYR A 230 -5.40 9.97 17.26
N ALA A 231 -5.05 11.25 17.07
CA ALA A 231 -3.77 11.64 16.47
C ALA A 231 -2.60 11.15 17.32
N ALA A 232 -2.66 11.38 18.64
CA ALA A 232 -1.62 10.92 19.56
C ALA A 232 -1.48 9.40 19.57
N ARG A 233 -2.61 8.69 19.58
CA ARG A 233 -2.64 7.22 19.53
C ARG A 233 -2.08 6.66 18.22
N PHE A 234 -2.40 7.31 17.10
CA PHE A 234 -1.87 6.97 15.78
C PHE A 234 -0.36 7.17 15.71
N ASP A 235 0.16 8.30 16.20
CA ASP A 235 1.60 8.58 16.20
C ASP A 235 2.37 7.59 17.09
N ARG A 236 1.79 7.16 18.22
CA ARG A 236 2.36 6.08 19.03
C ARG A 236 2.49 4.77 18.25
N LEU A 237 1.44 4.33 17.55
CA LEU A 237 1.52 3.13 16.72
C LEU A 237 2.57 3.29 15.60
N ALA A 238 2.55 4.43 14.90
CA ALA A 238 3.50 4.71 13.83
C ALA A 238 4.95 4.67 14.33
N GLY A 239 5.21 5.25 15.51
CA GLY A 239 6.51 5.22 16.17
C GLY A 239 6.97 3.80 16.52
N VAL A 240 6.08 2.95 17.05
CA VAL A 240 6.40 1.54 17.34
C VAL A 240 6.71 0.75 16.07
N LEU A 241 5.91 0.93 15.01
CA LEU A 241 6.18 0.29 13.72
C LEU A 241 7.51 0.76 13.12
N ALA A 242 7.87 2.03 13.33
CA ALA A 242 9.12 2.61 12.83
C ALA A 242 10.32 2.05 13.59
N ALA A 243 10.23 1.96 14.93
CA ALA A 243 11.25 1.32 15.76
C ALA A 243 11.48 -0.14 15.35
N ALA A 244 10.42 -0.85 15.01
CA ALA A 244 10.47 -2.22 14.49
C ALA A 244 10.89 -2.33 13.02
N LYS A 245 11.18 -1.22 12.33
CA LYS A 245 11.56 -1.16 10.89
C LYS A 245 10.54 -1.80 9.94
N VAL A 246 9.26 -1.78 10.30
CA VAL A 246 8.15 -2.33 9.50
C VAL A 246 7.11 -1.26 9.11
N VAL A 247 7.35 0.00 9.45
CA VAL A 247 6.39 1.08 9.24
C VAL A 247 6.03 1.28 7.77
N THR A 248 4.73 1.25 7.48
CA THR A 248 4.15 1.58 6.19
C THR A 248 2.77 2.20 6.39
N TRP A 249 2.32 3.04 5.46
CA TRP A 249 0.96 3.60 5.47
C TRP A 249 -0.14 2.52 5.53
N PRO A 250 -0.08 1.43 4.73
CA PRO A 250 -1.00 0.31 4.87
C PRO A 250 -1.06 -0.28 6.28
N LEU A 251 0.08 -0.58 6.90
CA LEU A 251 0.09 -1.17 8.26
C LEU A 251 -0.42 -0.21 9.33
N ALA A 252 -0.09 1.08 9.21
CA ALA A 252 -0.53 2.08 10.17
C ALA A 252 -2.06 2.33 10.12
N THR A 253 -2.72 2.02 9.00
CA THR A 253 -4.12 2.40 8.77
C THR A 253 -5.10 1.22 8.67
N ILE A 254 -4.62 0.00 8.39
CA ILE A 254 -5.49 -1.15 8.11
C ILE A 254 -6.37 -1.54 9.30
N LEU A 255 -5.85 -1.54 10.54
CA LEU A 255 -6.61 -2.01 11.70
C LEU A 255 -7.79 -1.09 12.00
N SER A 256 -7.56 0.23 12.09
CA SER A 256 -8.61 1.22 12.28
C SER A 256 -9.63 1.21 11.15
N ALA A 257 -9.17 1.10 9.89
CA ALA A 257 -10.06 1.06 8.72
C ALA A 257 -10.93 -0.20 8.67
N LEU A 258 -10.50 -1.33 9.24
CA LEU A 258 -11.32 -2.54 9.32
C LEU A 258 -12.27 -2.52 10.52
N VAL A 259 -11.82 -2.03 11.68
CA VAL A 259 -12.66 -2.00 12.89
C VAL A 259 -13.74 -0.93 12.77
N ASN A 260 -13.37 0.27 12.31
CA ASN A 260 -14.26 1.42 12.17
C ASN A 260 -14.17 2.09 10.77
N PRO A 261 -14.62 1.40 9.70
CA PRO A 261 -14.57 1.91 8.32
C PRO A 261 -15.42 3.17 8.09
N ALA A 262 -16.39 3.45 8.99
CA ALA A 262 -17.17 4.67 8.91
C ALA A 262 -16.33 5.92 9.21
N GLU A 263 -15.30 5.79 10.05
CA GLU A 263 -14.45 6.90 10.49
C GLU A 263 -13.07 6.88 9.84
N HIS A 264 -12.50 5.70 9.62
CA HIS A 264 -11.11 5.55 9.19
C HIS A 264 -10.98 4.95 7.79
N VAL A 265 -10.07 5.54 7.00
CA VAL A 265 -9.74 5.08 5.66
C VAL A 265 -8.45 4.26 5.65
N PHE A 266 -8.42 3.20 4.84
CA PHE A 266 -7.20 2.48 4.52
C PHE A 266 -6.39 3.26 3.47
N VAL A 267 -5.09 3.42 3.71
CA VAL A 267 -4.23 4.28 2.88
C VAL A 267 -3.20 3.46 2.10
N LYS A 268 -3.27 3.59 0.78
CA LYS A 268 -2.16 3.29 -0.12
C LYS A 268 -1.73 4.60 -0.81
N PRO A 269 -0.59 5.19 -0.43
CA PRO A 269 -0.27 6.57 -0.80
C PRO A 269 -0.28 6.85 -2.31
N SER A 270 0.25 5.92 -3.12
CA SER A 270 0.29 6.09 -4.58
C SER A 270 -1.07 6.19 -5.25
N PHE A 271 -2.14 5.67 -4.64
CA PHE A 271 -3.48 5.87 -5.15
C PHE A 271 -4.06 7.22 -4.70
N PHE A 272 -3.79 7.63 -3.45
CA PHE A 272 -4.22 8.91 -2.92
C PHE A 272 -3.55 10.08 -3.64
N GLU A 273 -2.26 9.99 -3.96
CA GLU A 273 -1.54 10.98 -4.77
C GLU A 273 -2.19 11.22 -6.13
N LYS A 274 -2.54 10.14 -6.82
CA LYS A 274 -3.22 10.22 -8.11
C LYS A 274 -4.60 10.82 -7.97
N GLN A 275 -5.38 10.41 -6.96
CA GLN A 275 -6.71 10.97 -6.71
C GLN A 275 -6.64 12.46 -6.34
N ALA A 276 -5.65 12.87 -5.56
CA ALA A 276 -5.42 14.27 -5.22
C ALA A 276 -5.18 15.10 -6.48
N ALA A 277 -4.37 14.60 -7.41
CA ALA A 277 -4.15 15.25 -8.71
C ALA A 277 -5.44 15.38 -9.53
N VAL A 278 -6.31 14.35 -9.53
CA VAL A 278 -7.62 14.39 -10.21
C VAL A 278 -8.54 15.45 -9.61
N LEU A 279 -8.58 15.57 -8.28
CA LEU A 279 -9.49 16.49 -7.59
C LEU A 279 -8.94 17.92 -7.43
N GLY A 280 -7.67 18.16 -7.80
CA GLY A 280 -6.97 19.40 -7.51
C GLY A 280 -6.71 19.62 -6.02
N PHE A 281 -6.62 18.54 -5.25
CA PHE A 281 -6.42 18.58 -3.80
C PHE A 281 -4.93 18.63 -3.46
N ASP A 282 -4.53 19.52 -2.55
CA ASP A 282 -3.14 19.62 -2.08
C ASP A 282 -2.83 18.54 -1.02
N LEU A 283 -2.52 17.34 -1.50
CA LEU A 283 -2.14 16.21 -0.66
C LEU A 283 -0.64 16.30 -0.32
N ALA A 284 -0.29 17.22 0.57
CA ALA A 284 1.04 17.29 1.17
C ALA A 284 1.16 16.22 2.27
N TYR A 285 2.03 15.22 2.09
CA TYR A 285 2.27 14.19 3.11
C TYR A 285 3.70 13.67 3.03
N ASP A 286 4.19 13.11 4.15
CA ASP A 286 5.49 12.46 4.22
C ASP A 286 5.39 10.95 3.97
N ARG A 287 6.48 10.37 3.46
CA ARG A 287 6.56 8.91 3.24
C ARG A 287 6.37 8.12 4.54
N ALA A 288 6.87 8.65 5.65
CA ALA A 288 6.64 8.09 6.98
C ALA A 288 5.23 8.46 7.48
N PRO A 289 4.42 7.48 7.94
CA PRO A 289 3.12 7.75 8.53
C PRO A 289 3.21 8.67 9.75
N SER A 290 2.33 9.66 9.78
CA SER A 290 2.09 10.55 10.93
C SER A 290 0.61 10.90 10.99
N SER A 291 0.14 11.33 12.16
CA SER A 291 -1.25 11.75 12.38
C SER A 291 -1.64 12.93 11.50
N GLU A 292 -0.75 13.91 11.30
CA GLU A 292 -0.97 15.04 10.38
C GLU A 292 -1.15 14.55 8.95
N GLY A 293 -0.25 13.68 8.47
CA GLY A 293 -0.38 13.09 7.13
C GLY A 293 -1.67 12.27 7.00
N TYR A 294 -2.06 11.54 8.05
CA TYR A 294 -3.27 10.75 8.05
C TYR A 294 -4.53 11.61 8.04
N ALA A 295 -4.54 12.73 8.76
CA ALA A 295 -5.63 13.70 8.72
C ALA A 295 -5.83 14.26 7.30
N ARG A 296 -4.75 14.54 6.57
CA ARG A 296 -4.83 15.00 5.16
C ARG A 296 -5.35 13.91 4.22
N MET A 297 -4.92 12.65 4.41
CA MET A 297 -5.46 11.50 3.67
C MET A 297 -6.96 11.31 3.94
N GLN A 298 -7.38 11.42 5.21
CA GLN A 298 -8.80 11.36 5.58
C GLN A 298 -9.59 12.51 4.96
N ALA A 299 -9.05 13.73 4.95
CA ALA A 299 -9.68 14.88 4.32
C ALA A 299 -9.90 14.65 2.80
N LEU A 300 -8.90 14.10 2.09
CA LEU A 300 -9.07 13.72 0.69
C LEU A 300 -10.14 12.66 0.50
N ALA A 301 -10.17 11.63 1.36
CA ALA A 301 -11.19 10.58 1.30
C ALA A 301 -12.61 11.14 1.54
N ARG A 302 -12.77 12.05 2.50
CA ARG A 302 -14.04 12.74 2.77
C ARG A 302 -14.47 13.67 1.64
N GLU A 303 -13.52 14.37 1.02
CA GLU A 303 -13.81 15.19 -0.15
C GLU A 303 -14.27 14.33 -1.34
N LEU A 304 -13.61 13.19 -1.58
CA LEU A 304 -14.05 12.23 -2.58
C LEU A 304 -15.45 11.68 -2.27
N GLU A 305 -15.69 11.27 -1.02
CA GLU A 305 -16.99 10.81 -0.54
C GLU A 305 -18.11 11.85 -0.78
N ARG A 306 -17.83 13.12 -0.48
CA ARG A 306 -18.74 14.24 -0.71
C ARG A 306 -19.09 14.38 -2.19
N ARG A 307 -18.08 14.39 -3.08
CA ARG A 307 -18.29 14.49 -4.53
C ARG A 307 -19.04 13.29 -5.12
N LEU A 308 -18.80 12.08 -4.60
CA LEU A 308 -19.56 10.89 -4.99
C LEU A 308 -21.04 11.06 -4.65
N ARG A 309 -21.35 11.57 -3.45
CA ARG A 309 -22.75 11.82 -3.03
C ARG A 309 -23.43 12.90 -3.84
N GLU A 310 -22.71 13.95 -4.24
CA GLU A 310 -23.22 14.98 -5.16
C GLU A 310 -23.63 14.40 -6.52
N ARG A 311 -23.03 13.27 -6.89
CA ARG A 311 -23.36 12.50 -8.10
C ARG A 311 -24.39 11.39 -7.85
N ALA A 312 -25.11 11.46 -6.72
CA ALA A 312 -26.07 10.45 -6.28
C ALA A 312 -25.48 9.05 -6.08
N LEU A 313 -24.16 8.92 -5.95
CA LEU A 313 -23.50 7.68 -5.55
C LEU A 313 -23.32 7.67 -4.03
N ALA A 314 -23.85 6.65 -3.36
CA ALA A 314 -23.82 6.54 -1.91
C ALA A 314 -22.84 5.45 -1.44
N PRO A 315 -21.54 5.75 -1.26
CA PRO A 315 -20.65 4.83 -0.57
C PRO A 315 -21.14 4.63 0.87
N ARG A 316 -21.09 3.38 1.36
CA ARG A 316 -21.53 3.02 2.71
C ARG A 316 -20.58 3.55 3.78
N ASP A 317 -19.29 3.52 3.49
CA ASP A 317 -18.20 3.80 4.42
C ASP A 317 -16.93 4.20 3.66
N LEU A 318 -15.83 4.52 4.37
CA LEU A 318 -14.57 4.90 3.74
C LEU A 318 -13.85 3.71 3.06
N MET A 319 -14.26 2.47 3.32
CA MET A 319 -13.76 1.30 2.60
C MET A 319 -14.36 1.22 1.19
N ASP A 320 -15.63 1.60 1.02
CA ASP A 320 -16.24 1.80 -0.29
C ASP A 320 -15.58 2.97 -1.05
N VAL A 321 -15.29 4.08 -0.37
CA VAL A 321 -14.56 5.22 -0.96
C VAL A 321 -13.17 4.78 -1.46
N TYR A 322 -12.42 4.04 -0.63
CA TYR A 322 -11.17 3.43 -1.07
C TYR A 322 -11.39 2.51 -2.28
N SER A 323 -12.48 1.73 -2.27
CA SER A 323 -12.84 0.80 -3.36
C SER A 323 -13.04 1.51 -4.71
N PHE A 324 -13.78 2.62 -4.71
CA PHE A 324 -13.92 3.48 -5.89
C PHE A 324 -12.57 4.01 -6.36
N LEU A 325 -11.77 4.52 -5.42
CA LEU A 325 -10.49 5.15 -5.70
C LEU A 325 -9.54 4.16 -6.41
N TRP A 326 -9.32 2.96 -5.86
CA TRP A 326 -8.39 2.01 -6.50
C TRP A 326 -8.91 1.43 -7.82
N ARG A 327 -10.22 1.23 -7.96
CA ARG A 327 -10.83 0.70 -9.20
C ARG A 327 -10.73 1.66 -10.36
N THR A 328 -10.80 2.96 -10.10
CA THR A 328 -10.85 4.00 -11.14
C THR A 328 -9.50 4.66 -11.43
N ILE A 329 -8.57 4.70 -10.46
CA ILE A 329 -7.23 5.28 -10.63
C ILE A 329 -6.26 4.35 -11.37
N SER A 330 -6.55 3.05 -11.40
CA SER A 330 -5.75 2.06 -12.14
C SER A 330 -6.68 1.00 -12.72
N PRO A 331 -7.50 1.37 -13.72
CA PRO A 331 -8.45 0.45 -14.31
C PRO A 331 -7.69 -0.73 -14.93
N PRO A 332 -8.18 -1.98 -14.74
CA PRO A 332 -7.57 -3.14 -15.39
C PRO A 332 -7.55 -2.90 -16.90
N LYS A 333 -6.41 -3.20 -17.56
CA LYS A 333 -6.29 -3.05 -19.02
C LYS A 333 -7.45 -3.77 -19.69
N ALA A 334 -8.22 -3.05 -20.51
CA ALA A 334 -9.19 -3.67 -21.40
C ALA A 334 -8.47 -4.74 -22.23
N PRO A 335 -9.05 -5.94 -22.42
CA PRO A 335 -8.46 -6.93 -23.31
C PRO A 335 -8.33 -6.29 -24.69
N ALA A 336 -7.14 -6.43 -25.29
CA ALA A 336 -6.90 -5.96 -26.65
C ALA A 336 -7.99 -6.58 -27.55
N LYS A 337 -8.77 -5.72 -28.22
CA LYS A 337 -9.69 -6.19 -29.26
C LYS A 337 -8.84 -6.93 -30.29
N SER A 338 -9.19 -8.20 -30.50
CA SER A 338 -8.49 -9.15 -31.37
C SER A 338 -8.38 -8.66 -32.81
#